data_AF-A0A970W6C4-F1
#
_entry.id   AF-A0A970W6C4-F1
#
_cell.length_a   1.000
_cell.length_b   1.000
_cell.length_c   1.000
_cell.angle_alpha   90.00
_cell.angle_beta   90.00
_cell.angle_gamma   90.00
#
_symmetry.space_group_name_H-M   'P 1'
#
loop_
_entity.id
_entity.type
_entity.pdbx_description
1 polymer ?
#
loop_
_entity_poly.entity_id
_entity_poly.type
_entity_poly.pdbx_seq_one_letter_code
_entity_poly.pdbx_strand_id
1 'polypeptide(L)' 'LKQITGYAGEARYGSAKAGDILRIYLDASKAKRELGWEPTVSLNRGLMETVEFVRQARAK' A
#
# COMPACT_ATOMS: atom_id res chain seq x y z
N LEU A 1 -9.04 -0.19 0.59
CA LEU A 1 -8.97 -0.03 2.06
C LEU A 1 -10.32 -0.19 2.76
N LYS A 2 -11.45 0.31 2.25
CA LYS A 2 -12.78 0.17 2.92
C LYS A 2 -13.05 -1.23 3.49
N GLN A 3 -12.80 -2.28 2.71
CA GLN A 3 -12.96 -3.69 3.14
C GLN A 3 -12.05 -4.07 4.32
N ILE A 4 -10.81 -3.60 4.34
CA ILE A 4 -9.82 -3.92 5.39
C ILE A 4 -10.11 -3.10 6.67
N THR A 5 -10.44 -1.82 6.52
CA THR A 5 -10.63 -0.91 7.65
C THR A 5 -12.03 -0.98 8.25
N GLY A 6 -13.04 -1.44 7.50
CA GLY A 6 -14.46 -1.37 7.87
C GLY A 6 -15.07 0.03 7.68
N TYR A 7 -14.37 0.94 6.99
CA TYR A 7 -14.85 2.32 6.81
C TYR A 7 -16.00 2.39 5.79
N ALA A 8 -17.15 2.90 6.23
CA ALA A 8 -18.37 3.00 5.45
C ALA A 8 -18.52 4.30 4.63
N GLY A 9 -17.70 5.33 4.90
CA GLY A 9 -17.82 6.62 4.22
C GLY A 9 -17.35 6.59 2.77
N GLU A 10 -17.78 7.57 1.98
CA GLU A 10 -17.38 7.71 0.58
C GLU A 10 -16.05 8.45 0.39
N ALA A 11 -15.36 8.09 -0.69
CA ALA A 11 -14.15 8.81 -1.10
C ALA A 11 -14.51 10.18 -1.67
N ARG A 12 -13.81 11.23 -1.24
CA ARG A 12 -13.94 12.59 -1.79
C ARG A 12 -12.69 12.88 -2.62
N TYR A 13 -12.87 13.08 -3.93
CA TYR A 13 -11.78 13.37 -4.86
C TYR A 13 -11.64 14.88 -5.05
N GLY A 14 -10.45 15.40 -4.78
CA GLY A 14 -10.09 16.78 -5.08
C GLY A 14 -9.35 16.90 -6.41
N SER A 15 -8.94 18.13 -6.76
CA SER A 15 -8.08 18.37 -7.91
C SER A 15 -6.73 17.65 -7.77
N ALA A 16 -6.14 17.24 -8.90
CA ALA A 16 -4.77 16.73 -8.91
C ALA A 16 -3.80 17.77 -8.32
N LYS A 17 -2.81 17.30 -7.56
CA LYS A 17 -1.79 18.20 -7.03
C LYS A 17 -0.75 18.48 -8.10
N ALA A 18 -0.38 19.74 -8.27
CA ALA A 18 0.67 20.12 -9.20
C ALA A 18 1.99 19.44 -8.79
N GLY A 19 2.64 18.76 -9.73
CA GLY A 19 3.87 18.02 -9.50
C GLY A 19 3.71 16.53 -9.15
N ASP A 20 2.48 16.03 -8.96
CA ASP A 20 2.27 14.60 -8.73
C ASP A 20 2.54 13.78 -10.01
N ILE A 21 3.30 12.69 -9.86
CA ILE A 21 3.48 11.69 -10.91
C ILE A 21 2.30 10.73 -10.85
N LEU A 22 1.53 10.65 -11.94
CA LEU A 22 0.32 9.82 -12.00
C LEU A 22 0.60 8.31 -11.90
N ARG A 23 1.73 7.85 -12.44
CA ARG A 23 2.11 6.43 -12.47
C ARG A 23 3.60 6.28 -12.26
N ILE A 24 3.97 5.56 -11.20
CA ILE A 24 5.35 5.22 -10.88
C ILE A 24 5.40 3.80 -10.31
N TYR A 25 6.30 2.99 -10.85
CA TYR A 25 6.57 1.62 -10.40
C TYR A 25 7.99 1.22 -10.80
N LEU A 26 8.50 0.15 -10.19
CA LEU A 26 9.86 -0.33 -10.42
C LEU A 26 9.83 -1.65 -11.20
N ASP A 27 10.79 -1.81 -12.12
CA ASP A 27 11.16 -3.13 -12.61
C ASP A 27 12.17 -3.78 -11.64
N ALA A 28 11.71 -4.82 -10.95
CA ALA A 28 12.52 -5.56 -9.97
C ALA A 28 13.37 -6.68 -10.59
N SER A 29 13.41 -6.81 -11.92
CA SER A 29 14.11 -7.90 -12.62
C SER A 29 15.59 -7.98 -12.28
N LYS A 30 16.26 -6.84 -12.03
CA LYS A 30 17.67 -6.81 -11.63
C LYS A 30 17.89 -7.49 -10.28
N ALA A 31 17.09 -7.14 -9.27
CA ALA A 31 17.17 -7.73 -7.93
C ALA A 31 16.88 -9.24 -7.97
N LYS A 32 15.94 -9.68 -8.80
CA LYS A 32 15.68 -11.10 -9.02
C LYS A 32 16.89 -11.84 -9.59
N ARG A 33 17.52 -11.29 -10.64
CA ARG A 33 18.69 -11.94 -11.27
C ARG A 33 19.92 -11.96 -10.37
N GLU A 34 20.22 -10.85 -9.69
CA GLU A 34 21.49 -10.68 -8.98
C GLU A 34 21.42 -11.17 -7.53
N LEU A 35 20.25 -11.11 -6.90
CA LEU A 35 20.08 -11.42 -5.47
C LEU A 35 19.14 -12.61 -5.24
N GLY A 36 18.52 -13.17 -6.28
CA GLY A 36 17.44 -14.14 -6.13
C GLY A 36 16.20 -13.57 -5.43
N TRP A 37 16.12 -12.24 -5.29
CA TRP A 37 15.08 -11.59 -4.52
C TRP A 37 13.83 -11.35 -5.35
N GLU A 38 12.66 -11.64 -4.75
CA GLU A 38 11.37 -11.30 -5.32
C GLU A 38 10.38 -10.88 -4.22
N PRO A 39 9.38 -10.04 -4.53
CA PRO A 39 8.38 -9.63 -3.54
C PRO A 39 7.55 -10.84 -3.09
N THR A 40 7.57 -11.11 -1.79
CA THR A 40 6.84 -12.23 -1.17
C THR A 40 5.54 -11.80 -0.48
N VAL A 41 5.33 -10.49 -0.32
CA VAL A 41 4.15 -9.91 0.31
C VAL A 41 3.32 -9.21 -0.75
N SER A 42 2.06 -9.65 -0.92
CA SER A 42 1.11 -8.99 -1.82
C SER A 42 0.64 -7.66 -1.24
N LEU A 43 0.18 -6.75 -2.10
CA LEU A 43 -0.37 -5.46 -1.67
C LEU A 43 -1.50 -5.65 -0.65
N ASN A 44 -2.43 -6.59 -0.90
CA ASN A 44 -3.54 -6.84 0.02
C ASN A 44 -3.05 -7.31 1.40
N ARG A 45 -2.10 -8.25 1.42
CA ARG A 45 -1.52 -8.74 2.69
C ARG A 45 -0.82 -7.62 3.46
N GLY A 46 0.03 -6.84 2.79
CA GLY A 46 0.72 -5.72 3.43
C GLY A 46 -0.23 -4.66 3.98
N LEU A 47 -1.32 -4.34 3.26
CA LEU A 47 -2.34 -3.40 3.74
C LEU A 47 -3.09 -3.93 4.98
N MET A 48 -3.41 -5.23 5.03
CA MET A 48 -4.04 -5.83 6.22
C MET A 48 -3.13 -5.75 7.44
N GLU A 49 -1.87 -6.17 7.30
CA GLU A 49 -0.87 -6.12 8.38
C GLU A 49 -0.64 -4.68 8.87
N THR A 50 -0.62 -3.71 7.95
CA THR A 50 -0.48 -2.28 8.30
C THR A 50 -1.68 -1.76 9.10
N VAL A 51 -2.91 -2.07 8.69
CA VAL A 51 -4.11 -1.62 9.41
C VAL A 51 -4.18 -2.23 10.80
N GLU A 52 -3.80 -3.50 10.94
CA GLU A 52 -3.77 -4.19 12.22
C GLU A 52 -2.75 -3.54 13.18
N PHE A 53 -1.54 -3.26 12.70
CA PHE A 53 -0.54 -2.52 13.48
C PHE A 53 -1.07 -1.18 13.99
N VAL A 54 -1.73 -0.40 13.13
CA VAL A 54 -2.29 0.91 13.52
C VAL A 54 -3.42 0.77 14.55
N ARG A 55 -4.25 -0.28 14.46
CA ARG A 55 -5.30 -0.56 15.45
C ARG A 55 -4.70 -0.87 16.82
N GLN A 56 -3.68 -1.71 16.87
CA GLN A 56 -3.00 -2.07 18.12
C GLN A 56 -2.29 -0.87 18.75
N ALA A 57 -1.64 -0.03 17.94
CA ALA A 57 -0.95 1.18 18.41
C ALA A 57 -1.89 2.22 19.04
N ARG A 58 -3.17 2.25 18.63
CA ARG A 58 -4.20 3.16 19.16
C ARG A 58 -4.96 2.62 20.37
N ALA A 59 -4.86 1.32 20.64
CA ALA A 59 -5.54 0.66 21.78
C ALA A 59 -4.71 0.70 23.07
N LYS A 60 -3.49 1.24 23.01
CA LYS A 60 -2.64 1.61 24.14
C LYS A 60 -2.85 3.08 24.49
#